data_AF-A0A536TQ98-F1
#
_entry.id   AF-A0A536TQ98-F1
#
_cell.length_a   1.000
_cell.length_b   1.000
_cell.length_c   1.000
_cell.angle_alpha   90.00
_cell.angle_beta   90.00
_cell.angle_gamma   90.00
#
_symmetry.space_group_name_H-M   'P 1'
#
loop_
_entity.id
_entity.type
_entity.pdbx_description
1 polymer ?
#
loop_
_entity_poly.entity_id
_entity_poly.type
_entity_poly.pdbx_seq_one_letter_code
_entity_poly.pdbx_strand_id
1 'polypeptide(L)'
;MRTSRLSVLALLCLWVVACAQIDRRTEPAVDSDSLERQVLVMLRLPAPHFRPDVNYAGSYDRGAGRDARRQIAERLANQYGLKIIDGWPMPALGVDCFVMEAPGKASLAQLVEKLSLDPRVESAQPMQLFRVLAHNDPLYPLQPSAKRWHLDELHKITTGRRVRVAEVDTGVDVNHPDLSGQVAVTRNFVDGRRDVAESHGTAVAGIIAARADDGIGIAGIAPEAKFMALRACWQAAGSGDSAAFCSSFTLAKALQFALDENAQVINLSLGGPRDRLLERLLDTALSRGITIVGAADPEVGNGGFPASHRGVLAVAGDDGHDVAGDILLAPGRDIPTTITGQKWGFVTGSSFAAAHVTGLVALLRELAPDLRPQQVRDALAPRSLRGTVDGRRVIVDACEAVRRTAGTCACECTVVRDFHSSSAP
;
A
#
# COMPACT_ATOMS: atom_id res chain seq x y z
N MET A 1 82.95 -0.97 -19.09
CA MET A 1 83.69 -0.11 -18.13
C MET A 1 82.64 0.50 -17.20
N ARG A 2 82.52 0.05 -15.93
CA ARG A 2 83.04 0.73 -14.72
C ARG A 2 82.82 2.27 -14.75
N THR A 3 82.26 3.00 -13.78
CA THR A 3 81.67 2.82 -12.43
C THR A 3 81.43 4.25 -11.90
N SER A 4 80.31 4.55 -11.22
CA SER A 4 80.16 5.45 -10.04
C SER A 4 78.68 5.90 -9.91
N ARG A 5 77.84 5.42 -8.98
CA ARG A 5 77.76 5.61 -7.50
C ARG A 5 77.32 7.01 -7.03
N LEU A 6 76.11 7.03 -6.42
CA LEU A 6 75.58 7.87 -5.30
C LEU A 6 75.38 9.38 -5.61
N SER A 7 74.28 10.08 -5.28
CA SER A 7 73.44 10.06 -4.06
C SER A 7 72.05 10.72 -4.27
N VAL A 8 71.03 10.10 -3.65
CA VAL A 8 69.96 10.69 -2.81
C VAL A 8 69.39 12.08 -3.15
N LEU A 9 68.12 12.13 -3.59
CA LEU A 9 67.06 12.93 -2.93
C LEU A 9 65.67 12.42 -3.38
N ALA A 10 65.02 11.64 -2.53
CA ALA A 10 63.62 11.26 -2.71
C ALA A 10 62.73 12.35 -2.08
N LEU A 11 62.05 13.16 -2.91
CA LEU A 11 60.89 13.93 -2.46
C LEU A 11 59.64 13.07 -2.64
N LEU A 12 59.16 12.49 -1.54
CA LEU A 12 57.81 11.94 -1.43
C LEU A 12 56.81 13.11 -1.38
N CYS A 13 56.16 13.42 -2.49
CA CYS A 13 54.89 14.14 -2.47
C CYS A 13 53.75 13.13 -2.24
N LEU A 14 53.42 12.88 -0.97
CA LEU A 14 52.14 12.25 -0.60
C LEU A 14 51.01 13.24 -0.93
N TRP A 15 50.27 12.97 -2.00
CA TRP A 15 48.93 13.53 -2.19
C TRP A 15 47.97 12.77 -1.28
N VAL A 16 47.67 13.34 -0.11
CA VAL A 16 46.53 12.92 0.70
C VAL A 16 45.28 13.49 0.03
N VAL A 17 44.59 12.66 -0.74
CA VAL A 17 43.21 12.94 -1.15
C VAL A 17 42.36 12.83 0.10
N ALA A 18 42.02 13.97 0.68
CA ALA A 18 41.02 14.04 1.75
C ALA A 18 39.66 13.64 1.15
N CYS A 19 39.25 12.38 1.40
CA CYS A 19 37.85 12.00 1.29
C CYS A 19 37.07 12.85 2.30
N ALA A 20 36.44 13.92 1.81
CA ALA A 20 35.32 14.54 2.51
C ALA A 20 34.20 13.51 2.55
N GLN A 21 34.19 12.69 3.61
CA GLN A 21 32.98 12.03 4.05
C GLN A 21 31.98 13.15 4.33
N ILE A 22 30.99 13.28 3.45
CA ILE A 22 29.77 14.02 3.77
C ILE A 22 29.17 13.23 4.92
N ASP A 23 29.50 13.67 6.12
CA ASP A 23 28.93 13.25 7.37
C ASP A 23 27.45 13.61 7.24
N ARG A 24 26.64 12.63 6.81
CA ARG A 24 25.20 12.69 7.00
C ARG A 24 25.04 12.75 8.51
N ARG A 25 24.99 13.96 9.06
CA ARG A 25 24.40 14.20 10.36
C ARG A 25 23.02 13.56 10.26
N THR A 26 22.90 12.36 10.81
CA THR A 26 21.64 11.87 11.34
C THR A 26 21.10 13.04 12.16
N GLU A 27 20.04 13.67 11.66
CA GLU A 27 19.23 14.52 12.51
C GLU A 27 18.97 13.68 13.77
N PRO A 28 19.22 14.23 14.97
CA PRO A 28 18.94 13.48 16.18
C PRO A 28 17.48 13.07 16.11
N ALA A 29 17.23 11.76 16.15
CA ALA A 29 15.90 11.24 16.42
C ALA A 29 15.37 12.03 17.62
N VAL A 30 14.18 12.62 17.48
CA VAL A 30 13.56 13.37 18.58
C VAL A 30 13.54 12.44 19.78
N ASP A 31 14.37 12.75 20.77
CA ASP A 31 14.59 11.91 21.94
C ASP A 31 13.26 11.81 22.68
N SER A 32 12.57 10.67 22.55
CA SER A 32 11.25 10.46 23.14
C SER A 32 11.30 10.64 24.65
N ASP A 33 12.43 10.31 25.27
CA ASP A 33 12.67 10.48 26.71
C ASP A 33 12.65 11.97 27.09
N SER A 34 13.08 12.87 26.19
CA SER A 34 13.03 14.32 26.43
C SER A 34 11.62 14.90 26.35
N LEU A 35 10.75 14.33 25.51
CA LEU A 35 9.34 14.73 25.38
C LEU A 35 8.50 14.20 26.53
N GLU A 36 8.80 13.01 27.04
CA GLU A 36 8.14 12.42 28.20
C GLU A 36 8.29 13.27 29.47
N ARG A 37 9.28 14.17 29.54
CA ARG A 37 9.51 15.08 30.69
C ARG A 37 8.88 16.46 30.53
N GLN A 38 8.21 16.73 29.41
CA GLN A 38 7.64 18.03 29.11
C GLN A 38 6.17 18.13 29.54
N VAL A 39 5.80 19.33 29.99
CA VAL A 39 4.43 19.72 30.28
C VAL A 39 4.06 20.94 29.45
N LEU A 40 2.82 20.95 28.98
CA LEU A 40 2.19 22.11 28.38
C LEU A 40 1.49 22.88 29.50
N VAL A 41 1.83 24.16 29.66
CA VAL A 41 1.23 25.06 30.64
C VAL A 41 0.55 26.21 29.90
N MET A 42 -0.77 26.25 29.97
CA MET A 42 -1.57 27.32 29.38
C MET A 42 -1.82 28.40 30.43
N LEU A 43 -1.42 29.63 30.17
CA LEU A 43 -1.63 30.74 31.11
C LEU A 43 -2.96 31.43 30.84
N ARG A 44 -3.69 31.77 31.92
CA ARG A 44 -4.87 32.62 31.83
C ARG A 44 -4.43 34.02 31.42
N LEU A 45 -4.98 34.51 30.30
CA LEU A 45 -4.79 35.91 29.94
C LEU A 45 -5.62 36.79 30.89
N PRO A 46 -5.06 37.90 31.42
CA PRO A 46 -5.89 38.91 32.06
C PRO A 46 -6.91 39.45 31.04
N ALA A 47 -8.13 39.76 31.51
CA ALA A 47 -9.18 40.27 30.64
C ALA A 47 -8.66 41.47 29.83
N PRO A 48 -8.90 41.52 28.51
CA PRO A 48 -8.54 42.69 27.72
C PRO A 48 -9.31 43.87 28.31
N HIS A 49 -8.60 44.86 28.86
CA HIS A 49 -9.22 46.12 29.22
C HIS A 49 -9.75 46.75 27.93
N PHE A 50 -11.05 46.64 27.72
CA PHE A 50 -11.75 47.28 26.62
C PHE A 50 -11.63 48.79 26.82
N ARG A 51 -10.75 49.45 26.05
CA ARG A 51 -10.78 50.89 25.88
C ARG A 51 -11.45 51.16 24.53
N PRO A 52 -12.69 51.70 24.52
CA PRO A 52 -13.23 52.27 23.30
C PRO A 52 -12.35 53.49 22.99
N ASP A 53 -11.86 53.59 21.76
CA ASP A 53 -11.09 54.71 21.18
C ASP A 53 -9.60 54.41 20.94
N VAL A 54 -9.28 53.49 20.02
CA VAL A 54 -8.25 53.76 18.98
C VAL A 54 -8.32 52.75 17.83
N ASN A 55 -8.66 53.26 16.63
CA ASN A 55 -8.43 52.60 15.36
C ASN A 55 -6.99 52.88 14.87
N TYR A 56 -6.31 51.81 14.42
CA TYR A 56 -5.17 51.78 13.49
C TYR A 56 -3.88 52.59 13.82
N ALA A 57 -2.93 51.94 14.53
CA ALA A 57 -1.50 51.82 14.19
C ALA A 57 -0.67 51.46 15.45
N GLY A 58 0.28 50.53 15.33
CA GLY A 58 1.41 50.46 16.28
C GLY A 58 1.87 49.06 16.65
N SER A 59 2.95 48.59 16.00
CA SER A 59 3.69 47.37 16.35
C SER A 59 4.50 47.48 17.67
N TYR A 60 4.05 48.29 18.63
CA TYR A 60 4.74 48.49 19.91
C TYR A 60 4.05 47.81 21.12
N ASP A 61 2.80 47.36 20.99
CA ASP A 61 2.04 46.78 22.12
C ASP A 61 2.03 45.24 22.17
N ARG A 62 2.33 44.57 21.05
CA ARG A 62 2.44 43.09 21.02
C ARG A 62 3.65 42.56 21.78
N GLY A 63 4.71 43.37 21.94
CA GLY A 63 5.94 43.03 22.65
C GLY A 63 5.78 43.11 24.17
N ALA A 64 5.28 44.24 24.69
CA ALA A 64 5.08 44.45 26.12
C ALA A 64 4.14 43.41 26.75
N GLY A 65 3.05 43.06 26.05
CA GLY A 65 2.17 41.97 26.48
C GLY A 65 2.87 40.61 26.48
N ARG A 66 3.69 40.30 25.46
CA ARG A 66 4.44 39.04 25.38
C ARG A 66 5.50 38.93 26.49
N ASP A 67 6.22 40.02 26.77
CA ASP A 67 7.26 40.06 27.80
C ASP A 67 6.67 39.91 29.21
N ALA A 68 5.55 40.59 29.50
CA ALA A 68 4.84 40.42 30.77
C ALA A 68 4.33 38.99 30.99
N ARG A 69 3.86 38.33 29.92
CA ARG A 69 3.35 36.95 29.97
C ARG A 69 4.49 35.93 30.10
N ARG A 70 5.63 36.18 29.44
CA ARG A 70 6.86 35.42 29.66
C ARG A 70 7.39 35.54 31.09
N GLN A 71 7.31 36.73 31.71
CA GLN A 71 7.67 36.89 33.14
C GLN A 71 6.76 36.10 34.08
N ILE A 72 5.49 35.88 33.74
CA ILE A 72 4.59 35.00 34.50
C ILE A 72 5.05 33.55 34.36
N ALA A 73 5.36 33.11 33.14
CA ALA A 73 5.90 31.79 32.87
C ALA A 73 7.23 31.55 33.60
N GLU A 74 8.15 32.52 33.61
CA GLU A 74 9.44 32.42 34.31
C GLU A 74 9.28 32.32 35.83
N ARG A 75 8.33 33.06 36.41
CA ARG A 75 7.99 32.93 37.84
C ARG A 75 7.39 31.57 38.18
N LEU A 76 6.52 31.04 37.33
CA LEU A 76 5.97 29.69 37.47
C LEU A 76 7.07 28.63 37.35
N ALA A 77 7.91 28.74 36.33
CA ALA A 77 9.04 27.84 36.12
C ALA A 77 9.97 27.82 37.33
N ASN A 78 10.34 28.98 37.87
CA ASN A 78 11.16 29.07 39.07
C ASN A 78 10.48 28.48 40.32
N GLN A 79 9.18 28.74 40.52
CA GLN A 79 8.42 28.24 41.67
C GLN A 79 8.29 26.70 41.66
N TYR A 80 8.10 26.11 40.49
CA TYR A 80 7.89 24.67 40.33
C TYR A 80 9.17 23.91 39.89
N GLY A 81 10.31 24.59 39.79
CA GLY A 81 11.59 24.00 39.42
C GLY A 81 11.65 23.51 37.97
N LEU A 82 10.93 24.17 37.06
CA LEU A 82 10.83 23.81 35.64
C LEU A 82 11.78 24.66 34.80
N LYS A 83 12.13 24.14 33.63
CA LYS A 83 12.88 24.88 32.61
C LYS A 83 11.95 25.20 31.44
N ILE A 84 11.88 26.47 31.05
CA ILE A 84 11.13 26.86 29.83
C ILE A 84 11.91 26.40 28.61
N ILE A 85 11.27 25.61 27.76
CA ILE A 85 11.82 25.14 26.49
C ILE A 85 11.37 26.05 25.35
N ASP A 86 10.07 26.33 25.27
CA ASP A 86 9.49 27.18 24.25
C ASP A 86 8.19 27.85 24.74
N GLY A 87 7.71 28.84 24.01
CA GLY A 87 6.45 29.54 24.30
C GLY A 87 5.78 30.06 23.03
N TRP A 88 4.49 29.77 22.89
CA TRP A 88 3.72 30.14 21.73
C TRP A 88 2.35 30.73 22.11
N PRO A 89 2.03 31.97 21.68
CA PRO A 89 0.70 32.53 21.89
C PRO A 89 -0.32 31.78 21.03
N MET A 90 -1.49 31.47 21.61
CA MET A 90 -2.61 30.82 20.92
C MET A 90 -3.85 31.72 20.95
N PRO A 91 -3.91 32.80 20.14
CA PRO A 91 -5.00 33.77 20.17
C PRO A 91 -6.39 33.17 19.91
N ALA A 92 -6.46 32.08 19.14
CA ALA A 92 -7.70 31.35 18.87
C ALA A 92 -8.33 30.74 20.13
N LEU A 93 -7.50 30.43 21.14
CA LEU A 93 -7.93 29.89 22.44
C LEU A 93 -7.89 30.95 23.54
N GLY A 94 -7.36 32.14 23.27
CA GLY A 94 -7.18 33.17 24.29
C GLY A 94 -6.18 32.78 25.39
N VAL A 95 -5.19 31.93 25.08
CA VAL A 95 -4.15 31.49 26.02
C VAL A 95 -2.75 31.71 25.46
N ASP A 96 -1.76 31.75 26.34
CA ASP A 96 -0.37 31.53 25.96
C ASP A 96 0.08 30.16 26.44
N CYS A 97 0.56 29.33 25.52
CA CYS A 97 1.05 28.00 25.80
C CYS A 97 2.57 28.05 26.00
N PHE A 98 3.04 27.48 27.10
CA PHE A 98 4.47 27.31 27.38
C PHE A 98 4.81 25.83 27.49
N VAL A 99 5.87 25.42 26.82
CA VAL A 99 6.48 24.10 26.96
C VAL A 99 7.52 24.20 28.07
N MET A 100 7.31 23.45 29.14
CA MET A 100 8.22 23.43 30.28
C MET A 100 8.70 22.01 30.56
N GLU A 101 9.99 21.86 30.86
CA GLU A 101 10.62 20.58 31.17
C GLU A 101 10.77 20.41 32.68
N ALA A 102 10.35 19.26 33.20
CA ALA A 102 10.43 18.90 34.62
C ALA A 102 11.76 18.18 34.95
N PRO A 103 12.35 18.42 36.14
CA PRO A 103 13.62 17.82 36.54
C PRO A 103 13.48 16.31 36.72
N GLY A 104 14.50 15.52 36.37
CA GLY A 104 14.46 14.05 36.18
C GLY A 104 13.89 13.17 37.31
N LYS A 105 13.70 13.69 38.54
CA LYS A 105 13.12 12.95 39.67
C LYS A 105 11.66 13.33 40.00
N ALA A 106 11.08 14.32 39.31
CA ALA A 106 9.73 14.78 39.58
C ALA A 106 8.66 13.83 39.00
N SER A 107 7.56 13.64 39.75
CA SER A 107 6.33 13.00 39.25
C SER A 107 5.55 14.01 38.42
N LEU A 108 5.42 13.77 37.11
CA LEU A 108 4.72 14.65 36.19
C LEU A 108 3.23 14.77 36.51
N ALA A 109 2.59 13.69 36.93
CA ALA A 109 1.18 13.70 37.31
C ALA A 109 0.92 14.67 38.48
N GLN A 110 1.73 14.58 39.54
CA GLN A 110 1.64 15.49 40.70
C GLN A 110 1.99 16.94 40.33
N LEU A 111 2.96 17.13 39.42
CA LEU A 111 3.33 18.45 38.93
C LEU A 111 2.18 19.09 38.15
N VAL A 112 1.57 18.34 37.23
CA VAL A 112 0.43 18.80 36.42
C VAL A 112 -0.77 19.14 37.31
N GLU A 113 -1.05 18.34 38.32
CA GLU A 113 -2.10 18.62 39.31
C GLU A 113 -1.82 19.94 40.05
N LYS A 114 -0.59 20.10 40.56
CA LYS A 114 -0.17 21.33 41.26
C LYS A 114 -0.19 22.57 40.37
N LEU A 115 0.20 22.45 39.11
CA LEU A 115 0.16 23.54 38.13
C LEU A 115 -1.29 23.90 37.79
N SER A 116 -2.16 22.91 37.61
CA SER A 116 -3.59 23.14 37.30
C SER A 116 -4.34 23.85 38.43
N LEU A 117 -3.83 23.79 39.66
CA LEU A 117 -4.38 24.51 40.82
C LEU A 117 -3.82 25.95 40.97
N ASP A 118 -2.79 26.33 40.23
CA ASP A 118 -2.23 27.69 40.31
C ASP A 118 -3.19 28.69 39.65
N PRO A 119 -3.55 29.81 40.30
CA PRO A 119 -4.53 30.75 39.77
C PRO A 119 -4.12 31.41 38.43
N ARG A 120 -2.82 31.39 38.10
CA ARG A 120 -2.28 31.94 36.84
C ARG A 120 -2.38 30.95 35.67
N VAL A 121 -2.57 29.67 35.97
CA VAL A 121 -2.61 28.59 34.98
C VAL A 121 -4.08 28.31 34.66
N GLU A 122 -4.39 28.30 33.37
CA GLU A 122 -5.70 27.88 32.88
C GLU A 122 -5.82 26.36 32.91
N SER A 123 -4.81 25.71 32.34
CA SER A 123 -4.68 24.26 32.33
C SER A 123 -3.20 23.87 32.25
N ALA A 124 -2.88 22.69 32.79
CA ALA A 124 -1.60 22.05 32.57
C ALA A 124 -1.83 20.59 32.17
N GLN A 125 -0.98 20.07 31.31
CA GLN A 125 -1.01 18.66 30.91
C GLN A 125 0.39 18.16 30.54
N PRO A 126 0.67 16.85 30.63
CA PRO A 126 1.90 16.31 30.04
C PRO A 126 1.87 16.46 28.51
N MET A 127 3.06 16.51 27.90
CA MET A 127 3.17 16.45 26.44
C MET A 127 2.65 15.10 25.94
N GLN A 128 1.61 15.14 25.12
CA GLN A 128 1.02 13.93 24.54
C GLN A 128 1.69 13.61 23.21
N LEU A 129 2.03 12.34 23.00
CA LEU A 129 2.54 11.84 21.72
C LEU A 129 1.39 11.22 20.92
N PHE A 130 1.14 11.77 19.73
CA PHE A 130 0.18 11.21 18.79
C PHE A 130 0.94 10.42 17.72
N ARG A 131 0.44 9.22 17.38
CA ARG A 131 0.97 8.41 16.27
C ARG A 131 0.00 8.45 15.10
N VAL A 132 0.53 8.42 13.88
CA VAL A 132 -0.28 8.31 12.67
C VAL A 132 -0.85 6.88 12.59
N LEU A 133 -2.17 6.77 12.42
CA LEU A 133 -2.83 5.50 12.12
C LEU A 133 -2.72 5.26 10.61
N ALA A 134 -1.66 4.61 10.16
CA ALA A 134 -1.48 4.20 8.78
C ALA A 134 -0.97 2.75 8.75
N HIS A 135 -1.33 2.02 7.70
CA HIS A 135 -0.62 0.80 7.32
C HIS A 135 0.86 1.13 7.10
N ASN A 136 1.75 0.14 7.23
CA ASN A 136 3.18 0.39 7.07
C ASN A 136 3.50 0.99 5.69
N ASP A 137 2.74 0.57 4.68
CA ASP A 137 2.87 1.00 3.28
C ASP A 137 2.07 2.28 2.99
N PRO A 138 2.72 3.40 2.58
CA PRO A 138 2.07 4.71 2.48
C PRO A 138 0.89 4.82 1.52
N LEU A 139 0.83 4.00 0.46
CA LEU A 139 -0.25 4.03 -0.54
C LEU A 139 -1.34 2.99 -0.26
N TYR A 140 -1.14 2.09 0.72
CA TYR A 140 -2.14 1.08 1.07
C TYR A 140 -3.52 1.65 1.43
N PRO A 141 -3.64 2.75 2.21
CA PRO A 141 -4.96 3.35 2.49
C PRO A 141 -5.72 3.83 1.25
N LEU A 142 -5.02 4.02 0.12
CA LEU A 142 -5.62 4.41 -1.16
C LEU A 142 -6.10 3.19 -1.98
N GLN A 143 -5.66 1.98 -1.65
CA GLN A 143 -6.06 0.76 -2.35
C GLN A 143 -7.53 0.43 -2.05
N PRO A 144 -8.39 0.24 -3.06
CA PRO A 144 -9.76 -0.20 -2.81
C PRO A 144 -9.82 -1.56 -2.10
N SER A 145 -8.86 -2.45 -2.34
CA SER A 145 -8.74 -3.75 -1.67
C SER A 145 -8.52 -3.60 -0.16
N ALA A 146 -7.75 -2.61 0.30
CA ALA A 146 -7.55 -2.35 1.72
C ALA A 146 -8.88 -2.17 2.45
N LYS A 147 -9.77 -1.33 1.89
CA LYS A 147 -11.07 -1.02 2.50
C LYS A 147 -12.15 -2.05 2.20
N ARG A 148 -12.26 -2.51 0.95
CA ARG A 148 -13.40 -3.34 0.50
C ARG A 148 -13.20 -4.82 0.80
N TRP A 149 -11.95 -5.27 0.86
CA TRP A 149 -11.59 -6.67 1.05
C TRP A 149 -10.89 -6.91 2.39
N HIS A 150 -10.70 -5.87 3.22
CA HIS A 150 -10.01 -5.97 4.52
C HIS A 150 -8.68 -6.71 4.37
N LEU A 151 -7.85 -6.23 3.42
CA LEU A 151 -6.69 -6.99 2.94
C LEU A 151 -5.69 -7.33 4.06
N ASP A 152 -5.55 -6.47 5.07
CA ASP A 152 -4.72 -6.70 6.25
C ASP A 152 -5.26 -7.86 7.11
N GLU A 153 -6.58 -8.01 7.22
CA GLU A 153 -7.21 -9.15 7.89
C GLU A 153 -7.04 -10.44 7.07
N LEU A 154 -7.15 -10.36 5.75
CA LEU A 154 -6.88 -11.49 4.87
C LEU A 154 -5.42 -11.95 4.96
N HIS A 155 -4.45 -11.03 4.96
CA HIS A 155 -3.02 -11.35 5.05
C HIS A 155 -2.62 -12.02 6.37
N LYS A 156 -3.39 -11.82 7.46
CA LYS A 156 -3.21 -12.59 8.71
C LYS A 156 -3.53 -14.08 8.54
N ILE A 157 -4.29 -14.44 7.51
CA ILE A 157 -4.81 -15.80 7.27
C ILE A 157 -4.10 -16.44 6.06
N THR A 158 -3.94 -15.69 4.98
CA THR A 158 -3.44 -16.16 3.68
C THR A 158 -2.75 -15.04 2.92
N THR A 159 -1.65 -15.36 2.25
CA THR A 159 -0.79 -14.39 1.53
C THR A 159 -0.41 -14.90 0.13
N GLY A 160 -0.90 -16.07 -0.27
CA GLY A 160 -0.62 -16.72 -1.55
C GLY A 160 0.57 -17.69 -1.49
N ARG A 161 1.06 -18.06 -0.29
CA ARG A 161 2.26 -18.88 -0.13
C ARG A 161 2.19 -20.17 -0.93
N ARG A 162 3.31 -20.46 -1.59
CA ARG A 162 3.52 -21.68 -2.39
C ARG A 162 2.60 -21.79 -3.61
N VAL A 163 1.75 -20.80 -3.88
CA VAL A 163 0.91 -20.79 -5.08
C VAL A 163 1.68 -20.19 -6.24
N ARG A 164 1.78 -20.93 -7.36
CA ARG A 164 2.43 -20.44 -8.59
C ARG A 164 1.43 -19.64 -9.42
N VAL A 165 1.74 -18.36 -9.64
CA VAL A 165 0.91 -17.43 -10.41
C VAL A 165 1.69 -17.00 -11.64
N ALA A 166 1.11 -17.18 -12.83
CA ALA A 166 1.69 -16.72 -14.08
C ALA A 166 0.96 -15.48 -14.58
N GLU A 167 1.69 -14.40 -14.81
CA GLU A 167 1.23 -13.24 -15.54
C GLU A 167 1.71 -13.36 -16.99
N VAL A 168 0.78 -13.43 -17.94
CA VAL A 168 1.10 -13.38 -19.38
C VAL A 168 0.71 -12.00 -19.91
N ASP A 169 1.70 -11.12 -20.06
CA ASP A 169 1.50 -9.70 -20.35
C ASP A 169 2.69 -9.11 -21.13
N THR A 170 2.88 -7.79 -21.06
CA THR A 170 4.11 -7.05 -21.32
C THR A 170 5.15 -7.28 -20.21
N GLY A 171 6.36 -6.76 -20.37
CA GLY A 171 7.46 -6.94 -19.43
C GLY A 171 7.23 -6.27 -18.08
N VAL A 172 7.74 -6.91 -17.03
CA VAL A 172 7.64 -6.43 -15.64
C VAL A 172 8.95 -5.79 -15.20
N ASP A 173 8.89 -4.65 -14.51
CA ASP A 173 10.04 -4.04 -13.84
C ASP A 173 10.39 -4.82 -12.56
N VAL A 174 11.12 -5.92 -12.72
CA VAL A 174 11.54 -6.80 -11.60
C VAL A 174 12.48 -6.10 -10.60
N ASN A 175 13.03 -4.94 -10.95
CA ASN A 175 13.88 -4.13 -10.09
C ASN A 175 13.11 -3.02 -9.39
N HIS A 176 11.79 -2.93 -9.58
CA HIS A 176 10.95 -2.02 -8.83
C HIS A 176 11.08 -2.33 -7.32
N PRO A 177 11.29 -1.35 -6.43
CA PRO A 177 11.52 -1.60 -5.00
C PRO A 177 10.43 -2.47 -4.35
N ASP A 178 9.19 -2.22 -4.74
CA ASP A 178 7.99 -2.92 -4.27
C ASP A 178 7.78 -4.32 -4.89
N LEU A 179 8.52 -4.66 -5.96
CA LEU A 179 8.50 -6.00 -6.60
C LEU A 179 9.82 -6.77 -6.39
N SER A 180 10.77 -6.17 -5.67
CA SER A 180 12.09 -6.74 -5.50
C SER A 180 12.00 -8.09 -4.77
N GLY A 181 12.48 -9.15 -5.41
CA GLY A 181 12.42 -10.51 -4.87
C GLY A 181 11.06 -11.20 -4.98
N GLN A 182 10.04 -10.55 -5.56
CA GLN A 182 8.70 -11.14 -5.74
C GLN A 182 8.59 -12.03 -6.98
N VAL A 183 9.33 -11.69 -8.03
CA VAL A 183 9.28 -12.40 -9.31
C VAL A 183 10.23 -13.60 -9.27
N ALA A 184 9.68 -14.80 -9.08
CA ALA A 184 10.43 -16.05 -9.00
C ALA A 184 10.95 -16.50 -10.38
N VAL A 185 10.19 -16.25 -11.44
CA VAL A 185 10.56 -16.61 -12.82
C VAL A 185 10.25 -15.44 -13.75
N THR A 186 11.20 -15.11 -14.62
CA THR A 186 10.97 -14.18 -15.73
C THR A 186 11.32 -14.86 -17.05
N ARG A 187 10.49 -14.65 -18.07
CA ARG A 187 10.75 -15.19 -19.41
C ARG A 187 10.17 -14.27 -20.49
N ASN A 188 11.01 -13.90 -21.45
CA ASN A 188 10.61 -13.15 -22.63
C ASN A 188 10.33 -14.10 -23.82
N PHE A 189 9.15 -13.95 -24.42
CA PHE A 189 8.73 -14.69 -25.61
C PHE A 189 8.65 -13.81 -26.86
N VAL A 190 8.87 -12.50 -26.73
CA VAL A 190 8.82 -11.56 -27.84
C VAL A 190 10.19 -11.49 -28.52
N ASP A 191 10.30 -12.19 -29.65
CA ASP A 191 11.53 -12.27 -30.44
C ASP A 191 11.75 -10.98 -31.26
N GLY A 192 13.01 -10.65 -31.54
CA GLY A 192 13.37 -9.49 -32.38
C GLY A 192 13.11 -8.12 -31.74
N ARG A 193 12.74 -8.08 -30.46
CA ARG A 193 12.58 -6.85 -29.66
C ARG A 193 13.46 -6.90 -28.43
N ARG A 194 13.84 -5.72 -27.92
CA ARG A 194 14.55 -5.64 -26.63
C ARG A 194 13.67 -6.17 -25.53
N ASP A 195 14.28 -6.89 -24.60
CA ASP A 195 13.64 -7.29 -23.34
C ASP A 195 13.67 -6.09 -22.39
N VAL A 196 12.50 -5.50 -22.16
CA VAL A 196 12.32 -4.25 -21.43
C VAL A 196 11.14 -4.37 -20.50
N ALA A 197 11.22 -3.70 -19.37
CA ALA A 197 10.08 -3.49 -18.50
C ALA A 197 9.10 -2.50 -19.15
N GLU A 198 7.81 -2.78 -19.02
CA GLU A 198 6.71 -2.05 -19.64
C GLU A 198 5.64 -1.75 -18.57
N SER A 199 4.96 -0.60 -18.68
CA SER A 199 4.13 -0.09 -17.59
C SER A 199 2.90 -0.95 -17.28
N HIS A 200 2.29 -1.59 -18.28
CA HIS A 200 1.09 -2.40 -18.08
C HIS A 200 1.38 -3.68 -17.27
N GLY A 201 2.38 -4.46 -17.67
CA GLY A 201 2.76 -5.69 -16.94
C GLY A 201 3.28 -5.37 -15.55
N THR A 202 4.08 -4.31 -15.41
CA THR A 202 4.52 -3.83 -14.09
C THR A 202 3.34 -3.46 -13.18
N ALA A 203 2.29 -2.83 -13.72
CA ALA A 203 1.10 -2.47 -12.97
C ALA A 203 0.26 -3.69 -12.55
N VAL A 204 0.14 -4.70 -13.41
CA VAL A 204 -0.54 -5.96 -13.09
C VAL A 204 0.25 -6.72 -12.01
N ALA A 205 1.57 -6.83 -12.15
CA ALA A 205 2.45 -7.45 -11.15
C ALA A 205 2.33 -6.79 -9.77
N GLY A 206 2.30 -5.46 -9.71
CA GLY A 206 2.12 -4.70 -8.46
C GLY A 206 0.85 -5.07 -7.72
N ILE A 207 -0.28 -5.11 -8.42
CA ILE A 207 -1.57 -5.47 -7.82
C ILE A 207 -1.53 -6.91 -7.29
N ILE A 208 -0.95 -7.84 -8.03
CA ILE A 208 -0.95 -9.26 -7.63
C ILE A 208 0.04 -9.50 -6.49
N ALA A 209 1.27 -9.00 -6.59
CA ALA A 209 2.40 -9.52 -5.85
C ALA A 209 3.37 -8.44 -5.33
N ALA A 210 2.99 -7.15 -5.30
CA ALA A 210 3.78 -6.17 -4.55
C ALA A 210 4.01 -6.64 -3.11
N ARG A 211 5.18 -6.30 -2.56
CA ARG A 211 5.52 -6.59 -1.17
C ARG A 211 4.48 -5.93 -0.27
N ALA A 212 4.22 -6.58 0.86
CA ALA A 212 3.34 -6.03 1.88
C ALA A 212 4.18 -5.77 3.13
N ASP A 213 3.80 -4.76 3.90
CA ASP A 213 4.36 -4.41 5.19
C ASP A 213 5.86 -4.05 5.14
N ASP A 214 6.36 -3.54 4.03
CA ASP A 214 7.78 -3.18 3.87
C ASP A 214 8.07 -1.67 3.95
N GLY A 215 7.04 -0.86 4.20
CA GLY A 215 7.18 0.56 4.50
C GLY A 215 7.22 1.44 3.26
N ILE A 216 6.93 0.89 2.07
CA ILE A 216 6.94 1.61 0.80
C ILE A 216 5.68 1.28 0.01
N GLY A 217 5.31 2.17 -0.91
CA GLY A 217 4.36 1.81 -1.96
C GLY A 217 3.01 1.27 -1.48
N ILE A 218 2.61 0.16 -2.12
CA ILE A 218 1.31 -0.52 -1.96
C ILE A 218 1.54 -1.91 -1.35
N ALA A 219 0.46 -2.63 -1.03
CA ALA A 219 0.52 -4.07 -0.75
C ALA A 219 -0.13 -4.88 -1.88
N GLY A 220 0.55 -5.91 -2.38
CA GLY A 220 -0.03 -6.85 -3.34
C GLY A 220 -1.17 -7.67 -2.71
N ILE A 221 -2.11 -8.17 -3.52
CA ILE A 221 -3.18 -9.03 -3.00
C ILE A 221 -2.60 -10.36 -2.47
N ALA A 222 -1.62 -10.94 -3.16
CA ALA A 222 -0.96 -12.19 -2.82
C ALA A 222 0.58 -11.99 -2.75
N PRO A 223 1.07 -11.28 -1.72
CA PRO A 223 2.47 -10.85 -1.63
C PRO A 223 3.47 -11.98 -1.39
N GLU A 224 3.03 -13.21 -1.13
CA GLU A 224 3.93 -14.38 -0.95
C GLU A 224 3.71 -15.46 -2.04
N ALA A 225 3.02 -15.10 -3.12
CA ALA A 225 2.87 -15.97 -4.28
C ALA A 225 4.19 -16.19 -5.02
N LYS A 226 4.37 -17.39 -5.58
CA LYS A 226 5.48 -17.68 -6.50
C LYS A 226 5.15 -17.11 -7.87
N PHE A 227 5.48 -15.84 -8.06
CA PHE A 227 5.08 -15.06 -9.23
C PHE A 227 5.98 -15.32 -10.45
N MET A 228 5.37 -15.47 -11.63
CA MET A 228 6.06 -15.67 -12.90
C MET A 228 5.66 -14.57 -13.89
N ALA A 229 6.62 -13.75 -14.30
CA ALA A 229 6.42 -12.69 -15.28
C ALA A 229 6.76 -13.21 -16.68
N LEU A 230 5.74 -13.44 -17.50
CA LEU A 230 5.85 -14.04 -18.83
C LEU A 230 5.52 -13.02 -19.91
N ARG A 231 6.56 -12.36 -20.44
CA ARG A 231 6.41 -11.33 -21.46
C ARG A 231 6.03 -11.95 -22.81
N ALA A 232 4.78 -11.77 -23.21
CA ALA A 232 4.20 -12.25 -24.48
C ALA A 232 3.68 -11.11 -25.36
N CYS A 233 3.55 -9.91 -24.80
CA CYS A 233 3.10 -8.69 -25.47
C CYS A 233 4.21 -7.63 -25.47
N TRP A 234 4.12 -6.64 -26.36
CA TRP A 234 5.05 -5.53 -26.44
C TRP A 234 4.34 -4.21 -26.70
N GLN A 235 4.86 -3.12 -26.15
CA GLN A 235 4.34 -1.78 -26.46
C GLN A 235 4.67 -1.38 -27.91
N ALA A 236 3.73 -0.69 -28.59
CA ALA A 236 4.03 -0.13 -29.91
C ALA A 236 5.01 1.04 -29.81
N ALA A 237 5.88 1.16 -30.82
CA ALA A 237 6.79 2.28 -30.92
C ALA A 237 6.00 3.58 -31.12
N GLY A 238 6.20 4.56 -30.23
CA GLY A 238 5.57 5.88 -30.32
C GLY A 238 4.12 5.97 -29.82
N SER A 239 3.54 4.89 -29.28
CA SER A 239 2.17 4.93 -28.71
C SER A 239 2.09 5.44 -27.27
N GLY A 240 3.22 5.84 -26.67
CA GLY A 240 3.32 5.98 -25.21
C GLY A 240 3.00 4.65 -24.52
N ASP A 241 2.66 4.72 -23.23
CA ASP A 241 2.37 3.56 -22.37
C ASP A 241 1.04 2.85 -22.67
N SER A 242 0.28 3.26 -23.70
CA SER A 242 -1.15 2.96 -23.81
C SER A 242 -1.54 1.81 -24.76
N ALA A 243 -0.69 1.39 -25.69
CA ALA A 243 -1.04 0.33 -26.65
C ALA A 243 0.02 -0.80 -26.67
N ALA A 244 -0.39 -1.98 -26.20
CA ALA A 244 0.39 -3.21 -26.26
C ALA A 244 -0.21 -4.18 -27.30
N PHE A 245 0.66 -4.91 -27.97
CA PHE A 245 0.30 -5.90 -28.97
C PHE A 245 0.88 -7.25 -28.59
N CYS A 246 0.13 -8.30 -28.87
CA CYS A 246 0.56 -9.67 -28.71
C CYS A 246 0.29 -10.41 -30.03
N SER A 247 0.96 -11.53 -30.25
CA SER A 247 0.65 -12.43 -31.37
C SER A 247 0.17 -13.77 -30.83
N SER A 248 -0.60 -14.51 -31.61
CA SER A 248 -1.01 -15.88 -31.24
C SER A 248 0.19 -16.75 -30.85
N PHE A 249 1.32 -16.59 -31.54
CA PHE A 249 2.52 -17.40 -31.28
C PHE A 249 3.22 -17.02 -29.98
N THR A 250 3.36 -15.72 -29.66
CA THR A 250 3.97 -15.28 -28.40
C THR A 250 3.12 -15.66 -27.19
N LEU A 251 1.79 -15.52 -27.30
CA LEU A 251 0.84 -15.97 -26.29
C LEU A 251 0.87 -17.48 -26.10
N ALA A 252 0.92 -18.25 -27.20
CA ALA A 252 0.99 -19.71 -27.13
C ALA A 252 2.27 -20.20 -26.44
N LYS A 253 3.43 -19.58 -26.74
CA LYS A 253 4.71 -19.90 -26.06
C LYS A 253 4.63 -19.63 -24.56
N ALA A 254 4.06 -18.48 -24.16
CA ALA A 254 3.92 -18.12 -22.75
C ALA A 254 2.94 -19.02 -21.99
N LEU A 255 1.78 -19.32 -22.58
CA LEU A 255 0.81 -20.26 -21.99
C LEU A 255 1.41 -21.66 -21.85
N GLN A 256 2.11 -22.16 -22.87
CA GLN A 256 2.80 -23.45 -22.81
C GLN A 256 3.85 -23.46 -21.69
N PHE A 257 4.65 -22.40 -21.57
CA PHE A 257 5.63 -22.30 -20.48
C PHE A 257 4.96 -22.27 -19.10
N ALA A 258 3.86 -21.54 -18.92
CA ALA A 258 3.10 -21.55 -17.68
C ALA A 258 2.57 -22.96 -17.32
N LEU A 259 2.16 -23.74 -18.33
CA LEU A 259 1.76 -25.14 -18.15
C LEU A 259 2.93 -26.02 -17.69
N ASP A 260 4.10 -25.84 -18.29
CA ASP A 260 5.30 -26.63 -18.01
C ASP A 260 5.87 -26.31 -16.60
N GLU A 261 5.79 -25.04 -16.19
CA GLU A 261 6.11 -24.58 -14.84
C GLU A 261 5.00 -24.86 -13.81
N ASN A 262 3.97 -25.62 -14.21
CA ASN A 262 2.85 -26.04 -13.36
C ASN A 262 2.15 -24.85 -12.67
N ALA A 263 1.93 -23.75 -13.38
CA ALA A 263 1.15 -22.62 -12.88
C ALA A 263 -0.18 -23.10 -12.29
N GLN A 264 -0.62 -22.51 -11.18
CA GLN A 264 -1.90 -22.82 -10.56
C GLN A 264 -2.95 -21.75 -10.87
N VAL A 265 -2.47 -20.54 -11.17
CA VAL A 265 -3.28 -19.41 -11.63
C VAL A 265 -2.58 -18.77 -12.83
N ILE A 266 -3.32 -18.45 -13.89
CA ILE A 266 -2.82 -17.70 -15.05
C ILE A 266 -3.67 -16.45 -15.21
N ASN A 267 -3.01 -15.29 -15.23
CA ASN A 267 -3.61 -14.00 -15.50
C ASN A 267 -3.41 -13.61 -16.97
N LEU A 268 -4.52 -13.27 -17.64
CA LEU A 268 -4.58 -12.79 -19.02
C LEU A 268 -5.29 -11.44 -19.06
N SER A 269 -4.54 -10.38 -18.75
CA SER A 269 -5.02 -8.99 -18.80
C SER A 269 -4.98 -8.42 -20.23
N LEU A 270 -5.57 -9.14 -21.16
CA LEU A 270 -5.54 -8.86 -22.60
C LEU A 270 -6.86 -9.23 -23.28
N GLY A 271 -7.10 -8.65 -24.45
CA GLY A 271 -8.23 -8.97 -25.33
C GLY A 271 -7.76 -9.20 -26.76
N GLY A 272 -8.55 -9.93 -27.54
CA GLY A 272 -8.25 -10.19 -28.94
C GLY A 272 -9.30 -11.02 -29.67
N PRO A 273 -9.07 -11.30 -30.97
CA PRO A 273 -9.93 -12.20 -31.72
C PRO A 273 -9.82 -13.62 -31.18
N ARG A 274 -10.87 -14.41 -31.44
CA ARG A 274 -10.88 -15.84 -31.15
C ARG A 274 -9.73 -16.54 -31.90
N ASP A 275 -8.95 -17.34 -31.18
CA ASP A 275 -7.80 -18.07 -31.72
C ASP A 275 -7.84 -19.56 -31.34
N ARG A 276 -7.85 -20.45 -32.34
CA ARG A 276 -8.01 -21.90 -32.12
C ARG A 276 -6.84 -22.54 -31.35
N LEU A 277 -5.62 -22.04 -31.52
CA LEU A 277 -4.47 -22.57 -30.80
C LEU A 277 -4.56 -22.19 -29.32
N LEU A 278 -4.87 -20.92 -29.05
CA LEU A 278 -5.04 -20.43 -27.69
C LEU A 278 -6.21 -21.12 -26.99
N GLU A 279 -7.36 -21.34 -27.65
CA GLU A 279 -8.47 -22.13 -27.08
C GLU A 279 -8.03 -23.50 -26.57
N ARG A 280 -7.25 -24.25 -27.38
CA ARG A 280 -6.77 -25.58 -26.99
C ARG A 280 -5.80 -25.53 -25.80
N LEU A 281 -4.99 -24.47 -25.70
CA LEU A 281 -4.10 -24.27 -24.55
C LEU A 281 -4.90 -23.91 -23.29
N LEU A 282 -5.92 -23.05 -23.41
CA LEU A 282 -6.84 -22.72 -22.32
C LEU A 282 -7.59 -23.97 -21.82
N ASP A 283 -8.12 -24.79 -22.74
CA ASP A 283 -8.78 -26.06 -22.40
C ASP A 283 -7.82 -27.02 -21.68
N THR A 284 -6.57 -27.08 -22.14
CA THR A 284 -5.53 -27.91 -21.51
C THR A 284 -5.23 -27.42 -20.09
N ALA A 285 -5.06 -26.11 -19.89
CA ALA A 285 -4.86 -25.52 -18.57
C ALA A 285 -6.04 -25.80 -17.63
N LEU A 286 -7.27 -25.56 -18.08
CA LEU A 286 -8.48 -25.79 -17.29
C LEU A 286 -8.65 -27.26 -16.91
N SER A 287 -8.36 -28.19 -17.83
CA SER A 287 -8.42 -29.64 -17.55
C SER A 287 -7.36 -30.11 -16.55
N ARG A 288 -6.22 -29.42 -16.45
CA ARG A 288 -5.19 -29.62 -15.41
C ARG A 288 -5.54 -28.96 -14.07
N GLY A 289 -6.72 -28.35 -13.95
CA GLY A 289 -7.18 -27.69 -12.73
C GLY A 289 -6.55 -26.31 -12.49
N ILE A 290 -5.94 -25.71 -13.51
CA ILE A 290 -5.36 -24.37 -13.47
C ILE A 290 -6.50 -23.37 -13.61
N THR A 291 -6.55 -22.39 -12.71
CA THR A 291 -7.53 -21.29 -12.81
C THR A 291 -6.99 -20.24 -13.77
N ILE A 292 -7.80 -19.82 -14.73
CA ILE A 292 -7.45 -18.76 -15.67
C ILE A 292 -8.35 -17.57 -15.39
N VAL A 293 -7.76 -16.39 -15.25
CA VAL A 293 -8.44 -15.12 -15.03
C VAL A 293 -8.19 -14.25 -16.25
N GLY A 294 -9.27 -13.75 -16.88
CA GLY A 294 -9.20 -12.94 -18.09
C GLY A 294 -9.89 -11.59 -17.90
N ALA A 295 -9.27 -10.52 -18.36
CA ALA A 295 -9.88 -9.20 -18.40
C ALA A 295 -11.01 -9.18 -19.45
N ALA A 296 -12.21 -8.80 -19.02
CA ALA A 296 -13.36 -8.64 -19.91
C ALA A 296 -13.24 -7.32 -20.68
N ASP A 297 -13.38 -7.40 -22.00
CA ASP A 297 -13.53 -6.25 -22.88
C ASP A 297 -14.92 -5.62 -22.68
N PRO A 298 -15.01 -4.36 -22.20
CA PRO A 298 -16.29 -3.71 -21.94
C PRO A 298 -17.10 -3.45 -23.22
N GLU A 299 -16.46 -3.44 -24.39
CA GLU A 299 -17.12 -3.19 -25.68
C GLU A 299 -17.73 -4.48 -26.27
N VAL A 300 -17.45 -5.64 -25.69
CA VAL A 300 -17.94 -6.94 -26.16
C VAL A 300 -18.86 -7.53 -25.10
N GLY A 301 -20.14 -7.75 -25.43
CA GLY A 301 -21.16 -8.14 -24.44
C GLY A 301 -20.88 -9.39 -23.61
N ASN A 302 -20.07 -10.35 -24.11
CA ASN A 302 -19.64 -11.53 -23.36
C ASN A 302 -18.21 -11.42 -22.79
N GLY A 303 -17.59 -10.24 -22.85
CA GLY A 303 -16.23 -9.94 -22.40
C GLY A 303 -15.12 -10.20 -23.42
N GLY A 304 -15.42 -10.69 -24.64
CA GLY A 304 -14.41 -10.92 -25.67
C GLY A 304 -13.45 -12.08 -25.36
N PHE A 305 -12.59 -12.48 -26.30
CA PHE A 305 -11.61 -13.55 -26.07
C PHE A 305 -10.33 -12.95 -25.44
N PRO A 306 -9.67 -13.61 -24.47
CA PRO A 306 -9.92 -14.95 -23.93
C PRO A 306 -10.93 -15.02 -22.77
N ALA A 307 -11.40 -13.90 -22.22
CA ALA A 307 -12.29 -13.88 -21.05
C ALA A 307 -13.60 -14.67 -21.26
N SER A 308 -14.17 -14.62 -22.46
CA SER A 308 -15.38 -15.34 -22.87
C SER A 308 -15.17 -16.85 -23.10
N HIS A 309 -13.93 -17.36 -23.04
CA HIS A 309 -13.66 -18.78 -23.19
C HIS A 309 -14.25 -19.56 -22.00
N ARG A 310 -14.96 -20.65 -22.29
CA ARG A 310 -15.68 -21.41 -21.25
C ARG A 310 -14.70 -21.92 -20.20
N GLY A 311 -14.94 -21.53 -18.94
CA GLY A 311 -14.12 -21.94 -17.80
C GLY A 311 -13.13 -20.86 -17.34
N VAL A 312 -12.82 -19.87 -18.18
CA VAL A 312 -12.05 -18.68 -17.78
C VAL A 312 -12.91 -17.80 -16.87
N LEU A 313 -12.34 -17.32 -15.78
CA LEU A 313 -12.95 -16.31 -14.92
C LEU A 313 -12.84 -14.95 -15.62
N ALA A 314 -13.89 -14.55 -16.33
CA ALA A 314 -14.00 -13.21 -16.90
C ALA A 314 -14.19 -12.18 -15.78
N VAL A 315 -13.38 -11.11 -15.79
CA VAL A 315 -13.42 -10.05 -14.78
C VAL A 315 -13.46 -8.69 -15.44
N ALA A 316 -14.41 -7.86 -15.03
CA ALA A 316 -14.52 -6.46 -15.41
C ALA A 316 -14.26 -5.54 -14.22
N GLY A 317 -13.87 -4.29 -14.53
CA GLY A 317 -13.80 -3.23 -13.55
C GLY A 317 -15.17 -2.85 -12.99
N ASP A 318 -15.19 -2.34 -11.76
CA ASP A 318 -16.37 -1.78 -11.09
C ASP A 318 -16.69 -0.33 -11.52
N ASP A 319 -16.22 0.08 -12.70
CA ASP A 319 -16.19 1.44 -13.21
C ASP A 319 -17.51 1.92 -13.85
N GLY A 320 -18.52 1.06 -13.93
CA GLY A 320 -19.89 1.46 -14.28
C GLY A 320 -20.45 0.81 -15.53
N HIS A 321 -19.69 0.02 -16.29
CA HIS A 321 -20.17 -0.67 -17.50
C HIS A 321 -21.18 -1.79 -17.20
N ASP A 322 -22.15 -1.99 -18.09
CA ASP A 322 -23.12 -3.08 -18.04
C ASP A 322 -22.45 -4.35 -18.58
N VAL A 323 -22.20 -5.31 -17.69
CA VAL A 323 -21.53 -6.56 -18.03
C VAL A 323 -22.52 -7.73 -17.93
N ALA A 324 -22.34 -8.73 -18.78
CA ALA A 324 -23.15 -9.95 -18.71
C ALA A 324 -23.05 -10.59 -17.31
N GLY A 325 -24.14 -11.21 -16.85
CA GLY A 325 -24.28 -11.67 -15.45
C GLY A 325 -23.28 -12.72 -14.95
N ASP A 326 -22.50 -13.34 -15.84
CA ASP A 326 -21.46 -14.32 -15.49
C ASP A 326 -20.04 -13.70 -15.38
N ILE A 327 -19.89 -12.42 -15.70
CA ILE A 327 -18.64 -11.65 -15.57
C ILE A 327 -18.52 -11.15 -14.13
N LEU A 328 -17.38 -11.43 -13.49
CA LEU A 328 -17.09 -10.98 -12.13
C LEU A 328 -16.73 -9.49 -12.14
N LEU A 329 -17.11 -8.77 -11.09
CA LEU A 329 -16.72 -7.38 -10.90
C LEU A 329 -15.71 -7.27 -9.76
N ALA A 330 -14.60 -6.57 -10.01
CA ALA A 330 -13.58 -6.31 -9.01
C ALA A 330 -13.07 -4.86 -9.14
N PRO A 331 -12.34 -4.33 -8.15
CA PRO A 331 -11.79 -2.98 -8.23
C PRO A 331 -10.96 -2.78 -9.49
N GLY A 332 -11.41 -1.87 -10.35
CA GLY A 332 -10.78 -1.60 -11.65
C GLY A 332 -10.59 -0.13 -11.97
N ARG A 333 -10.94 0.78 -11.05
CA ARG A 333 -10.85 2.22 -11.26
C ARG A 333 -9.96 2.90 -10.23
N ASP A 334 -9.08 3.78 -10.71
CA ASP A 334 -8.18 4.61 -9.90
C ASP A 334 -7.37 3.75 -8.92
N ILE A 335 -6.82 2.65 -9.42
CA ILE A 335 -6.08 1.66 -8.64
C ILE A 335 -4.62 2.10 -8.50
N PRO A 336 -4.11 2.35 -7.28
CA PRO A 336 -2.69 2.60 -7.09
C PRO A 336 -1.89 1.30 -7.31
N THR A 337 -0.81 1.39 -8.08
CA THR A 337 0.08 0.26 -8.37
C THR A 337 1.48 0.72 -8.81
N THR A 338 2.38 -0.23 -8.97
CA THR A 338 3.75 -0.03 -9.48
C THR A 338 3.74 0.25 -10.99
N ILE A 339 4.57 1.17 -11.45
CA ILE A 339 4.82 1.44 -12.87
C ILE A 339 6.34 1.48 -13.12
N THR A 340 6.75 1.50 -14.39
CA THR A 340 8.17 1.44 -14.74
C THR A 340 8.98 2.61 -14.19
N GLY A 341 10.26 2.35 -13.91
CA GLY A 341 11.19 3.38 -13.45
C GLY A 341 11.06 3.66 -11.96
N GLN A 342 10.71 2.64 -11.16
CA GLN A 342 10.63 2.70 -9.70
C GLN A 342 9.62 3.73 -9.18
N LYS A 343 8.45 3.78 -9.82
CA LYS A 343 7.40 4.75 -9.52
C LYS A 343 6.08 4.04 -9.24
N TRP A 344 5.18 4.74 -8.56
CA TRP A 344 3.80 4.34 -8.41
C TRP A 344 2.89 5.27 -9.21
N GLY A 345 1.76 4.74 -9.67
CA GLY A 345 0.77 5.47 -10.43
C GLY A 345 -0.62 4.92 -10.21
N PHE A 346 -1.60 5.56 -10.85
CA PHE A 346 -2.99 5.10 -10.85
C PHE A 346 -3.34 4.52 -12.20
N VAL A 347 -4.05 3.40 -12.18
CA VAL A 347 -4.49 2.69 -13.37
C VAL A 347 -5.99 2.37 -13.32
N THR A 348 -6.62 2.33 -14.49
CA THR A 348 -8.05 2.04 -14.64
C THR A 348 -8.27 1.07 -15.81
N GLY A 349 -9.10 0.05 -15.62
CA GLY A 349 -9.48 -0.94 -16.62
C GLY A 349 -9.64 -2.36 -16.07
N SER A 350 -10.32 -3.22 -16.86
CA SER A 350 -10.55 -4.63 -16.54
C SER A 350 -9.26 -5.43 -16.32
N SER A 351 -8.15 -5.03 -16.94
CA SER A 351 -6.81 -5.61 -16.70
C SER A 351 -6.43 -5.64 -15.23
N PHE A 352 -6.75 -4.57 -14.51
CA PHE A 352 -6.38 -4.38 -13.10
C PHE A 352 -7.39 -5.03 -12.17
N ALA A 353 -8.66 -5.10 -12.57
CA ALA A 353 -9.67 -5.91 -11.89
C ALA A 353 -9.34 -7.41 -11.97
N ALA A 354 -8.91 -7.89 -13.14
CA ALA A 354 -8.43 -9.26 -13.31
C ALA A 354 -7.21 -9.55 -12.43
N ALA A 355 -6.27 -8.60 -12.30
CA ALA A 355 -5.12 -8.71 -11.41
C ALA A 355 -5.54 -8.90 -9.93
N HIS A 356 -6.52 -8.13 -9.45
CA HIS A 356 -7.07 -8.30 -8.11
C HIS A 356 -7.66 -9.70 -7.89
N VAL A 357 -8.47 -10.18 -8.84
CA VAL A 357 -9.07 -11.52 -8.75
C VAL A 357 -8.01 -12.61 -8.85
N THR A 358 -6.98 -12.45 -9.68
CA THR A 358 -5.83 -13.36 -9.75
C THR A 358 -5.17 -13.52 -8.39
N GLY A 359 -4.86 -12.41 -7.72
CA GLY A 359 -4.29 -12.44 -6.38
C GLY A 359 -5.21 -13.13 -5.38
N LEU A 360 -6.51 -12.80 -5.39
CA LEU A 360 -7.49 -13.44 -4.52
C LEU A 360 -7.58 -14.95 -4.76
N VAL A 361 -7.56 -15.40 -6.02
CA VAL A 361 -7.51 -16.84 -6.34
C VAL A 361 -6.26 -17.51 -5.76
N ALA A 362 -5.12 -16.82 -5.75
CA ALA A 362 -3.92 -17.33 -5.10
C ALA A 362 -4.12 -17.48 -3.58
N LEU A 363 -4.74 -16.50 -2.92
CA LEU A 363 -5.12 -16.60 -1.51
C LEU A 363 -6.04 -17.79 -1.22
N LEU A 364 -7.06 -18.01 -2.07
CA LEU A 364 -7.98 -19.15 -1.93
C LEU A 364 -7.27 -20.49 -2.14
N ARG A 365 -6.35 -20.58 -3.12
CA ARG A 365 -5.58 -21.80 -3.39
C ARG A 365 -4.56 -22.12 -2.31
N GLU A 366 -4.04 -21.13 -1.57
CA GLU A 366 -3.23 -21.42 -0.38
C GLU A 366 -4.07 -22.16 0.67
N LEU A 367 -5.30 -21.70 0.90
CA LEU A 367 -6.22 -22.26 1.90
C LEU A 367 -6.79 -23.61 1.50
N ALA A 368 -7.03 -23.82 0.20
CA ALA A 368 -7.53 -25.07 -0.34
C ALA A 368 -6.78 -25.43 -1.65
N PRO A 369 -5.63 -26.13 -1.57
CA PRO A 369 -4.74 -26.40 -2.71
C PRO A 369 -5.39 -27.16 -3.89
N ASP A 370 -6.37 -28.00 -3.59
CA ASP A 370 -7.07 -28.86 -4.55
C ASP A 370 -8.32 -28.20 -5.17
N LEU A 371 -8.53 -26.90 -4.92
CA LEU A 371 -9.63 -26.14 -5.53
C LEU A 371 -9.58 -26.22 -7.06
N ARG A 372 -10.64 -26.80 -7.64
CA ARG A 372 -10.84 -26.80 -9.09
C ARG A 372 -11.38 -25.45 -9.56
N PRO A 373 -11.16 -25.05 -10.84
CA PRO A 373 -11.61 -23.75 -11.35
C PRO A 373 -13.10 -23.46 -11.13
N GLN A 374 -13.97 -24.47 -11.23
CA GLN A 374 -15.40 -24.30 -10.96
C GLN A 374 -15.69 -23.99 -9.50
N GLN A 375 -14.99 -24.61 -8.55
CA GLN A 375 -15.15 -24.36 -7.12
C GLN A 375 -14.63 -22.97 -6.75
N VAL A 376 -13.52 -22.53 -7.38
CA VAL A 376 -13.04 -21.14 -7.26
C VAL A 376 -14.11 -20.16 -7.72
N ARG A 377 -14.73 -20.40 -8.89
CA ARG A 377 -15.83 -19.56 -9.37
C ARG A 377 -17.00 -19.51 -8.38
N ASP A 378 -17.40 -20.67 -7.86
CA ASP A 378 -18.53 -20.76 -6.93
C ASP A 378 -18.21 -20.08 -5.57
N ALA A 379 -16.95 -20.05 -5.14
CA ALA A 379 -16.51 -19.30 -3.97
C ALA A 379 -16.59 -17.78 -4.20
N LEU A 380 -16.09 -17.30 -5.34
CA LEU A 380 -16.08 -15.88 -5.72
C LEU A 380 -17.49 -15.33 -5.99
N ALA A 381 -18.31 -16.08 -6.73
CA ALA A 381 -19.67 -15.72 -7.11
C ALA A 381 -20.54 -16.98 -7.22
N PRO A 382 -21.20 -17.40 -6.11
CA PRO A 382 -22.09 -18.55 -6.09
C PRO A 382 -23.28 -18.30 -7.00
N ARG A 383 -23.90 -19.37 -7.50
CA ARG A 383 -25.02 -19.29 -8.45
C ARG A 383 -26.19 -18.46 -7.95
N SER A 384 -26.43 -18.41 -6.65
CA SER A 384 -27.47 -17.58 -6.02
C SER A 384 -27.23 -16.07 -6.16
N LEU A 385 -25.99 -15.67 -6.46
CA LEU A 385 -25.56 -14.30 -6.69
C LEU A 385 -25.20 -14.06 -8.16
N ARG A 386 -25.51 -14.99 -9.08
CA ARG A 386 -25.30 -14.76 -10.52
C ARG A 386 -26.52 -14.07 -11.10
N GLY A 387 -26.35 -12.81 -11.47
CA GLY A 387 -27.42 -11.90 -11.89
C GLY A 387 -27.51 -10.66 -10.99
N THR A 388 -28.46 -9.79 -11.27
CA THR A 388 -28.79 -8.64 -10.43
C THR A 388 -29.65 -9.11 -9.25
N VAL A 389 -29.11 -9.06 -8.03
CA VAL A 389 -29.93 -9.13 -6.81
C VAL A 389 -30.40 -7.71 -6.51
N ASP A 390 -31.71 -7.46 -6.55
CA ASP A 390 -32.31 -6.12 -6.37
C ASP A 390 -31.73 -5.02 -7.29
N GLY A 391 -31.35 -5.37 -8.52
CA GLY A 391 -30.74 -4.42 -9.46
C GLY A 391 -29.31 -4.00 -9.09
N ARG A 392 -28.70 -4.61 -8.06
CA ARG A 392 -27.31 -4.35 -7.65
C ARG A 392 -26.38 -5.41 -8.24
N ARG A 393 -25.27 -4.92 -8.77
CA ARG A 393 -24.19 -5.70 -9.37
C ARG A 393 -23.44 -6.49 -8.29
N VAL A 394 -23.10 -7.75 -8.58
CA VAL A 394 -22.34 -8.59 -7.65
C VAL A 394 -20.84 -8.32 -7.84
N ILE A 395 -20.30 -7.52 -6.93
CA ILE A 395 -18.86 -7.29 -6.79
C ILE A 395 -18.29 -8.43 -5.97
N VAL A 396 -17.11 -8.92 -6.36
CA VAL A 396 -16.38 -9.95 -5.62
C VAL A 396 -16.10 -9.47 -4.21
N ASP A 397 -16.55 -10.28 -3.24
CA ASP A 397 -16.28 -10.12 -1.82
C ASP A 397 -15.22 -11.16 -1.42
N ALA A 398 -14.00 -10.68 -1.15
CA ALA A 398 -12.87 -11.54 -0.82
C ALA A 398 -13.05 -12.29 0.50
N CYS A 399 -13.66 -11.64 1.50
CA CYS A 399 -13.87 -12.18 2.82
C CYS A 399 -14.85 -13.35 2.80
N GLU A 400 -15.94 -13.17 2.06
CA GLU A 400 -16.94 -14.21 1.85
C GLU A 400 -16.40 -15.34 0.98
N ALA A 401 -15.57 -15.05 -0.03
CA ALA A 401 -14.90 -16.08 -0.84
C ALA A 401 -13.95 -16.93 0.00
N VAL A 402 -13.17 -16.31 0.89
CA VAL A 402 -12.31 -17.02 1.86
C VAL A 402 -13.15 -17.85 2.83
N ARG A 403 -14.24 -17.28 3.38
CA ARG A 403 -15.14 -18.00 4.29
C ARG A 403 -15.74 -19.25 3.65
N ARG A 404 -16.20 -19.16 2.39
CA ARG A 404 -16.72 -20.30 1.62
C ARG A 404 -15.67 -21.36 1.33
N THR A 405 -14.41 -20.96 1.23
CA THR A 405 -13.28 -21.84 0.88
C THR A 405 -12.73 -22.56 2.10
N ALA A 406 -12.41 -21.82 3.16
CA ALA A 406 -11.72 -22.33 4.35
C ALA A 406 -12.67 -22.69 5.51
N GLY A 407 -13.95 -22.27 5.44
CA GLY A 407 -14.91 -22.46 6.53
C GLY A 407 -14.65 -21.60 7.77
N THR A 408 -13.63 -20.73 7.73
CA THR A 408 -13.24 -19.80 8.79
C THR A 408 -13.70 -18.38 8.46
N CYS A 409 -14.16 -17.60 9.46
CA CYS A 409 -14.37 -16.16 9.28
C CYS A 409 -13.06 -15.48 8.89
N ALA A 410 -13.11 -14.51 7.97
CA ALA A 410 -11.89 -13.83 7.50
C ALA A 410 -11.87 -12.30 7.65
N CYS A 411 -13.00 -11.62 7.90
CA CYS A 411 -13.02 -10.15 7.93
C CYS A 411 -14.04 -9.50 8.89
N GLU A 412 -14.61 -10.27 9.81
CA GLU A 412 -15.38 -9.84 10.99
C GLU A 412 -16.09 -11.08 11.53
N CYS A 413 -15.49 -11.73 12.53
CA CYS A 413 -16.17 -12.79 13.27
C CYS A 413 -16.80 -12.13 14.49
N THR A 414 -17.91 -11.40 14.31
CA THR A 414 -18.69 -10.89 15.43
C THR A 414 -19.31 -12.09 16.15
N VAL A 415 -18.79 -12.34 17.35
CA VAL A 415 -19.16 -13.34 18.33
C VAL A 415 -20.67 -13.67 18.32
N VAL A 416 -21.07 -14.76 17.66
CA VAL A 416 -22.28 -15.48 18.06
C VAL A 416 -21.90 -16.31 19.28
N ARG A 417 -21.93 -15.67 20.45
CA ARG A 417 -22.02 -16.41 21.71
C ARG A 417 -23.43 -16.95 21.75
N ASP A 418 -23.56 -18.26 21.60
CA ASP A 418 -24.77 -19.01 21.88
C ASP A 418 -25.32 -18.62 23.25
N PHE A 419 -26.38 -17.81 23.27
CA PHE A 419 -27.29 -17.79 24.40
C PHE A 419 -28.19 -19.03 24.28
N HIS A 420 -27.66 -20.17 24.69
CA HIS A 420 -28.53 -21.23 25.19
C HIS A 420 -29.12 -20.78 26.53
N SER A 421 -30.27 -20.09 26.49
CA SER A 421 -31.14 -20.04 27.65
C SER A 421 -31.81 -21.41 27.79
N SER A 422 -31.22 -22.24 28.64
CA SER A 422 -31.94 -23.27 29.37
C SER A 422 -33.08 -22.61 30.15
N SER A 423 -34.33 -22.97 29.84
CA SER A 423 -35.38 -23.23 30.83
C SER A 423 -36.71 -23.53 30.14
N ALA A 424 -37.07 -24.81 30.10
CA ALA A 424 -38.43 -25.31 30.28
C ALA A 424 -38.35 -26.28 31.48
N PRO A 425 -39.42 -26.51 32.27
CA PRO A 425 -40.79 -26.73 31.81
C PRO A 425 -41.78 -25.59 32.09
#